data_AF-A0A8S4FL29-F1
#
_entry.id   AF-A0A8S4FL29-F1
#
_cell.length_a   1.000
_cell.length_b   1.000
_cell.length_c   1.000
_cell.angle_alpha   90.00
_cell.angle_beta   90.00
_cell.angle_gamma   90.00
#
_symmetry.space_group_name_H-M   'P 1'
#
loop_
_entity.id
_entity.type
_entity.pdbx_description
1 polymer ?
#
loop_
_entity_poly.entity_id
_entity_poly.type
_entity_poly.pdbx_seq_one_letter_code
_entity_poly.pdbx_strand_id
1 'polypeptide(L)'
;MLFSLRTEQLTKESYFGSYNIPYFKKMFDLTGGTERVRSFGAWFGYDTNPRALIIREQQSTISSLRDMYRVARYNDYKHDVLSRCPECRPPYSACNAIAARNDLNPADGWYPFRALGHRSHGATDAKITSYKLHKQLKFIAVSSPPHNTSRGLPPFRWSKFDLKVPHMGHPDLWTFPPVVHSWNHGGDGTTNDDD
;
A
#
# COMPACT_ATOMS: atom_id res chain seq x y z
N MET A 1 -30.32 0.92 7.68
CA MET A 1 -29.45 -0.26 7.91
C MET A 1 -28.21 -0.12 7.04
N LEU A 2 -27.00 -0.20 7.61
CA LEU A 2 -25.72 0.14 6.93
C LEU A 2 -24.84 -1.08 6.59
N PHE A 3 -25.36 -2.30 6.75
CA PHE A 3 -24.67 -3.53 6.42
C PHE A 3 -25.35 -4.22 5.24
N SER A 4 -24.55 -4.57 4.23
CA SER A 4 -24.99 -5.30 3.03
C SER A 4 -23.97 -6.39 2.73
N LEU A 5 -24.46 -7.62 2.52
CA LEU A 5 -23.64 -8.76 2.12
C LEU A 5 -23.11 -8.53 0.70
N ARG A 6 -21.79 -8.64 0.50
CA ARG A 6 -21.13 -8.36 -0.80
C ARG A 6 -20.65 -9.60 -1.54
N THR A 7 -21.11 -10.78 -1.12
CA THR A 7 -20.72 -12.05 -1.73
C THR A 7 -21.02 -12.08 -3.24
N GLU A 8 -22.20 -11.61 -3.67
CA GLU A 8 -22.55 -11.58 -5.09
C GLU A 8 -21.61 -10.69 -5.92
N GLN A 9 -21.24 -9.52 -5.39
CA GLN A 9 -20.30 -8.63 -6.06
C GLN A 9 -18.92 -9.29 -6.14
N LEU A 10 -18.42 -9.86 -5.04
CA LEU A 10 -17.12 -10.53 -5.03
C LEU A 10 -17.09 -11.68 -6.05
N THR A 11 -18.15 -12.47 -6.15
CA THR A 11 -18.27 -13.55 -7.14
C THR A 11 -18.30 -13.01 -8.57
N LYS A 12 -19.06 -11.92 -8.82
CA LYS A 12 -19.22 -11.33 -10.16
C LYS A 12 -17.95 -10.63 -10.64
N GLU A 13 -17.30 -9.86 -9.77
CA GLU A 13 -16.13 -9.05 -10.11
C GLU A 13 -14.82 -9.82 -9.93
N SER A 14 -14.82 -10.95 -9.23
CA SER A 14 -13.67 -11.79 -8.85
C SER A 14 -12.65 -11.14 -7.89
N TYR A 15 -12.88 -9.88 -7.47
CA TYR A 15 -12.08 -9.20 -6.46
C TYR A 15 -12.92 -8.16 -5.69
N PHE A 16 -12.38 -7.64 -4.60
CA PHE A 16 -12.93 -6.47 -3.89
C PHE A 16 -11.78 -5.54 -3.48
N GLY A 17 -11.65 -4.41 -4.16
CA GLY A 17 -10.62 -3.41 -3.86
C GLY A 17 -10.99 -2.52 -2.67
N SER A 18 -9.98 -2.07 -1.90
CA SER A 18 -10.14 -1.09 -0.83
C SER A 18 -8.94 -0.15 -0.77
N TYR A 19 -9.19 1.15 -0.76
CA TYR A 19 -8.16 2.18 -1.00
C TYR A 19 -8.51 3.53 -0.34
N ASN A 20 -8.95 3.49 0.91
CA ASN A 20 -9.28 4.67 1.75
C ASN A 20 -10.44 5.56 1.28
N ILE A 21 -11.22 5.13 0.29
CA ILE A 21 -12.42 5.84 -0.14
C ILE A 21 -13.64 4.96 0.19
N PRO A 22 -14.69 5.50 0.86
CA PRO A 22 -15.86 4.70 1.22
C PRO A 22 -16.56 4.10 0.01
N TYR A 23 -16.80 2.78 0.06
CA TYR A 23 -17.55 2.06 -0.99
C TYR A 23 -18.99 2.57 -1.10
N PHE A 24 -19.70 2.58 0.02
CA PHE A 24 -21.13 2.86 0.02
C PHE A 24 -21.38 4.32 -0.30
N LYS A 25 -22.10 4.61 -1.38
CA LYS A 25 -22.38 5.98 -1.84
C LYS A 25 -22.88 6.89 -0.71
N LYS A 26 -23.80 6.40 0.12
CA LYS A 26 -24.30 7.15 1.28
C LYS A 26 -23.17 7.59 2.23
N MET A 27 -22.23 6.70 2.53
CA MET A 27 -21.08 7.02 3.39
C MET A 27 -20.08 7.92 2.67
N PHE A 28 -19.85 7.69 1.38
CA PHE A 28 -19.03 8.56 0.54
C PHE A 28 -19.54 10.01 0.58
N ASP A 29 -20.84 10.21 0.39
CA ASP A 29 -21.47 11.54 0.45
C ASP A 29 -21.40 12.14 1.87
N LEU A 30 -21.82 11.40 2.90
CA LEU A 30 -21.85 11.88 4.28
C LEU A 30 -20.47 12.27 4.84
N THR A 31 -19.40 11.67 4.33
CA THR A 31 -18.02 11.96 4.77
C THR A 31 -17.32 13.02 3.91
N GLY A 32 -18.06 13.69 3.02
CA GLY A 32 -17.58 14.79 2.19
C GLY A 32 -16.81 14.34 0.94
N GLY A 33 -17.05 13.12 0.45
CA GLY A 33 -16.41 12.59 -0.76
C GLY A 33 -16.81 13.39 -2.01
N THR A 34 -18.09 13.75 -2.12
CA THR A 34 -18.63 14.51 -3.25
C THR A 34 -18.00 15.90 -3.35
N GLU A 35 -17.83 16.59 -2.23
CA GLU A 35 -17.18 17.90 -2.15
C GLU A 35 -15.71 17.79 -2.54
N ARG A 36 -14.99 16.78 -2.06
CA ARG A 36 -13.58 16.57 -2.42
C ARG A 36 -13.37 16.28 -3.90
N VAL A 37 -14.27 15.50 -4.52
CA VAL A 37 -14.22 15.28 -5.98
C VAL A 37 -14.46 16.58 -6.74
N ARG A 38 -15.38 17.44 -6.28
CA ARG A 38 -15.57 18.76 -6.89
C ARG A 38 -14.34 19.66 -6.76
N SER A 39 -13.66 19.64 -5.61
CA SER A 39 -12.51 20.51 -5.33
C SER A 39 -11.18 20.02 -5.90
N PHE A 40 -10.95 18.70 -5.92
CA PHE A 40 -9.64 18.10 -6.22
C PHE A 40 -9.70 16.97 -7.26
N GLY A 41 -10.88 16.72 -7.82
CA GLY A 41 -11.05 15.82 -8.96
C GLY A 41 -10.93 14.33 -8.64
N ALA A 42 -10.50 13.57 -9.66
CA ALA A 42 -10.57 12.11 -9.71
C ALA A 42 -9.80 11.39 -8.59
N TRP A 43 -8.80 12.03 -7.98
CA TRP A 43 -8.04 11.41 -6.89
C TRP A 43 -8.92 11.04 -5.68
N PHE A 44 -10.02 11.75 -5.47
CA PHE A 44 -10.97 11.47 -4.39
C PHE A 44 -12.19 10.65 -4.81
N GLY A 45 -12.27 10.22 -6.08
CA GLY A 45 -13.36 9.38 -6.55
C GLY A 45 -13.13 7.90 -6.25
N TYR A 46 -14.19 7.18 -5.90
CA TYR A 46 -14.12 5.76 -5.57
C TYR A 46 -13.53 4.94 -6.73
N ASP A 47 -14.11 5.03 -7.94
CA ASP A 47 -13.64 4.25 -9.09
C ASP A 47 -12.53 4.92 -9.92
N THR A 48 -12.16 6.16 -9.60
CA THR A 48 -11.31 6.99 -10.46
C THR A 48 -9.96 7.36 -9.84
N ASN A 49 -9.76 7.09 -8.55
CA ASN A 49 -8.47 7.35 -7.91
C ASN A 49 -7.38 6.38 -8.43
N PRO A 50 -6.09 6.76 -8.38
CA PRO A 50 -4.99 5.94 -8.90
C PRO A 50 -4.98 4.50 -8.42
N ARG A 51 -5.29 4.22 -7.15
CA ARG A 51 -5.29 2.85 -6.62
C ARG A 51 -6.44 2.02 -7.14
N ALA A 52 -7.64 2.61 -7.28
CA ALA A 52 -8.76 1.91 -7.91
C ALA A 52 -8.42 1.52 -9.35
N LEU A 53 -7.82 2.44 -10.11
CA LEU A 53 -7.41 2.19 -11.49
C LEU A 53 -6.33 1.09 -11.58
N ILE A 54 -5.27 1.17 -10.75
CA ILE A 54 -4.19 0.17 -10.74
C ILE A 54 -4.72 -1.20 -10.31
N ILE A 55 -5.57 -1.28 -9.28
CA ILE A 55 -6.16 -2.56 -8.87
C ILE A 55 -7.02 -3.13 -10.00
N ARG A 56 -7.84 -2.31 -10.65
CA ARG A 56 -8.69 -2.76 -11.76
C ARG A 56 -7.88 -3.31 -12.92
N GLU A 57 -6.72 -2.73 -13.22
CA GLU A 57 -5.79 -3.21 -14.25
C GLU A 57 -5.08 -4.50 -13.84
N GLN A 58 -4.61 -4.58 -12.60
CA GLN A 58 -3.71 -5.64 -12.14
C GLN A 58 -4.44 -6.87 -11.58
N GLN A 59 -5.68 -6.74 -11.11
CA GLN A 59 -6.36 -7.79 -10.33
C GLN A 59 -6.44 -9.14 -11.06
N SER A 60 -6.68 -9.14 -12.37
CA SER A 60 -6.84 -10.37 -13.17
C SER A 60 -5.51 -11.10 -13.40
N THR A 61 -4.38 -10.44 -13.15
CA THR A 61 -3.04 -11.04 -13.24
C THR A 61 -2.69 -11.86 -11.99
N ILE A 62 -3.47 -11.71 -10.91
CA ILE A 62 -3.20 -12.35 -9.62
C ILE A 62 -3.74 -13.79 -9.63
N SER A 63 -2.87 -14.75 -9.94
CA SER A 63 -3.20 -16.18 -9.92
C SER A 63 -2.48 -16.96 -8.81
N SER A 64 -1.56 -16.32 -8.10
CA SER A 64 -0.76 -16.94 -7.04
C SER A 64 -0.48 -15.98 -5.87
N LEU A 65 -0.03 -16.53 -4.73
CA LEU A 65 0.45 -15.74 -3.59
C LEU A 65 1.65 -14.86 -3.97
N ARG A 66 2.48 -15.29 -4.93
CA ARG A 66 3.61 -14.52 -5.44
C ARG A 66 3.13 -13.30 -6.23
N ASP A 67 2.10 -13.45 -7.04
CA ASP A 67 1.53 -12.35 -7.83
C ASP A 67 0.80 -11.37 -6.91
N MET A 68 0.07 -11.89 -5.92
CA MET A 68 -0.54 -11.05 -4.87
C MET A 68 0.53 -10.23 -4.14
N TYR A 69 1.66 -10.85 -3.79
CA TYR A 69 2.79 -10.13 -3.19
C TYR A 69 3.33 -9.04 -4.10
N ARG A 70 3.52 -9.32 -5.39
CA ARG A 70 4.00 -8.32 -6.37
C ARG A 70 3.04 -7.13 -6.47
N VAL A 71 1.73 -7.37 -6.60
CA VAL A 71 0.72 -6.31 -6.71
C VAL A 71 0.57 -5.53 -5.41
N ALA A 72 0.51 -6.21 -4.25
CA ALA A 72 0.42 -5.56 -2.95
C ALA A 72 1.63 -4.66 -2.64
N ARG A 73 2.77 -4.88 -3.31
CA ARG A 73 4.02 -4.13 -3.15
C ARG A 73 4.30 -3.20 -4.33
N TYR A 74 3.35 -3.06 -5.25
CA TYR A 74 3.53 -2.34 -6.50
C TYR A 74 3.65 -0.83 -6.27
N ASN A 75 4.75 -0.28 -6.77
CA ASN A 75 4.99 1.14 -6.93
C ASN A 75 6.01 1.36 -8.04
N ASP A 76 5.55 1.84 -9.19
CA ASP A 76 6.39 2.22 -10.32
C ASP A 76 6.13 3.68 -10.73
N TYR A 77 5.97 4.56 -9.74
CA TYR A 77 5.37 5.88 -9.90
C TYR A 77 6.01 6.82 -10.94
N LYS A 78 7.26 6.57 -11.31
CA LYS A 78 7.97 7.34 -12.35
C LYS A 78 7.61 6.90 -13.76
N HIS A 79 7.14 5.67 -13.95
CA HIS A 79 6.87 5.06 -15.25
C HIS A 79 5.39 4.75 -15.47
N ASP A 80 4.65 4.45 -14.41
CA ASP A 80 3.22 4.15 -14.46
C ASP A 80 2.40 5.39 -14.81
N VAL A 81 1.63 5.30 -15.89
CA VAL A 81 0.73 6.37 -16.34
C VAL A 81 -0.39 6.67 -15.34
N LEU A 82 -0.82 5.68 -14.56
CA LEU A 82 -1.83 5.82 -13.51
C LEU A 82 -1.28 6.51 -12.26
N SER A 83 0.05 6.60 -12.11
CA SER A 83 0.70 7.36 -11.05
C SER A 83 0.85 8.86 -11.34
N ARG A 84 0.52 9.29 -12.56
CA ARG A 84 0.63 10.69 -12.98
C ARG A 84 -0.24 11.62 -12.15
N CYS A 85 0.26 12.82 -11.96
CA CYS A 85 -0.45 13.94 -11.34
C CYS A 85 -0.20 15.18 -12.20
N PRO A 86 -1.14 15.55 -13.10
CA PRO A 86 -0.94 16.64 -14.06
C PRO A 86 -0.64 17.99 -13.41
N GLU A 87 -1.21 18.22 -12.23
CA GLU A 87 -1.03 19.45 -11.45
C GLU A 87 0.32 19.43 -10.72
N CYS A 88 0.84 18.27 -10.32
CA CYS A 88 2.08 18.16 -9.55
C CYS A 88 3.32 18.56 -10.35
N ARG A 89 4.37 19.02 -9.64
CA ARG A 89 5.72 19.21 -10.19
C ARG A 89 6.71 18.50 -9.25
N PRO A 90 7.35 17.39 -9.67
CA PRO A 90 7.21 16.68 -10.96
C PRO A 90 5.79 16.09 -11.19
N PRO A 91 5.41 15.74 -12.44
CA PRO A 91 4.03 15.37 -12.80
C PRO A 91 3.63 13.94 -12.39
N TYR A 92 4.13 13.49 -11.24
CA TYR A 92 3.85 12.19 -10.62
C TYR A 92 3.91 12.33 -9.11
N SER A 93 3.34 11.36 -8.41
CA SER A 93 3.54 11.20 -6.97
C SER A 93 3.76 9.74 -6.64
N ALA A 94 4.78 9.47 -5.82
CA ALA A 94 5.02 8.15 -5.23
C ALA A 94 3.90 7.70 -4.27
N CYS A 95 2.93 8.57 -3.98
CA CYS A 95 1.69 8.24 -3.28
C CYS A 95 0.68 7.52 -4.19
N ASN A 96 0.73 7.75 -5.50
CA ASN A 96 -0.22 7.20 -6.48
C ASN A 96 0.17 5.77 -6.90
N ALA A 97 0.26 4.87 -5.92
CA ALA A 97 0.62 3.48 -6.10
C ALA A 97 -0.14 2.60 -5.09
N ILE A 98 -0.11 1.28 -5.26
CA ILE A 98 -0.68 0.36 -4.25
C ILE A 98 0.10 0.51 -2.94
N ALA A 99 1.43 0.49 -3.01
CA ALA A 99 2.32 0.63 -1.88
C ALA A 99 3.07 1.97 -1.94
N ALA A 100 2.48 3.02 -1.37
CA ALA A 100 3.01 4.39 -1.45
C ALA A 100 4.44 4.55 -0.88
N ARG A 101 5.21 5.50 -1.43
CA ARG A 101 6.58 5.89 -1.03
C ARG A 101 6.76 7.41 -1.01
N ASN A 102 6.00 8.12 -0.18
CA ASN A 102 6.03 9.59 -0.17
C ASN A 102 7.41 10.16 0.23
N ASP A 103 8.27 9.37 0.85
CA ASP A 103 9.67 9.72 1.13
C ASP A 103 10.48 9.99 -0.14
N LEU A 104 10.06 9.42 -1.29
CA LEU A 104 10.74 9.58 -2.59
C LEU A 104 10.18 10.72 -3.44
N ASN A 105 9.16 11.44 -2.96
CA ASN A 105 8.71 12.67 -3.61
C ASN A 105 9.72 13.79 -3.31
N PRO A 106 10.09 14.65 -4.28
CA PRO A 106 10.95 15.80 -4.00
C PRO A 106 10.36 16.74 -2.94
N ALA A 107 11.17 17.16 -1.98
CA ALA A 107 10.76 18.07 -0.91
C ALA A 107 10.41 19.48 -1.41
N ASP A 108 11.04 19.91 -2.50
CA ASP A 108 10.79 21.15 -3.23
C ASP A 108 9.71 21.01 -4.32
N GLY A 109 9.08 19.84 -4.42
CA GLY A 109 8.00 19.59 -5.38
C GLY A 109 6.72 20.36 -5.04
N TRP A 110 5.98 20.74 -6.08
CA TRP A 110 4.65 21.32 -5.93
C TRP A 110 3.57 20.22 -5.99
N TYR A 111 2.68 20.22 -5.01
CA TYR A 111 1.60 19.23 -4.89
C TYR A 111 0.29 19.94 -4.52
N PRO A 112 -0.84 19.61 -5.18
CA PRO A 112 -2.10 20.34 -4.96
C PRO A 112 -2.69 20.10 -3.56
N PHE A 113 -2.30 19.03 -2.87
CA PHE A 113 -2.66 18.77 -1.48
C PHE A 113 -1.64 17.87 -0.79
N ARG A 114 -1.56 17.97 0.54
CA ARG A 114 -0.52 17.36 1.40
C ARG A 114 -0.30 15.86 1.15
N ALA A 115 -1.35 15.10 0.87
CA ALA A 115 -1.26 13.64 0.73
C ALA A 115 -0.31 13.21 -0.41
N LEU A 116 -0.21 14.01 -1.47
CA LEU A 116 0.63 13.72 -2.64
C LEU A 116 2.10 14.09 -2.45
N GLY A 117 2.44 14.90 -1.46
CA GLY A 117 3.78 15.48 -1.33
C GLY A 117 4.81 14.62 -0.60
N HIS A 118 5.98 15.21 -0.39
CA HIS A 118 7.08 14.64 0.39
C HIS A 118 6.72 14.49 1.87
N ARG A 119 6.76 13.26 2.38
CA ARG A 119 6.32 12.93 3.75
C ARG A 119 7.06 11.70 4.29
N SER A 120 7.25 11.66 5.60
CA SER A 120 7.55 10.44 6.35
C SER A 120 6.33 9.52 6.41
N HIS A 121 5.88 9.01 5.26
CA HIS A 121 4.65 8.25 5.09
C HIS A 121 4.72 7.32 3.88
N GLY A 122 4.11 6.15 3.97
CA GLY A 122 4.07 5.20 2.88
C GLY A 122 3.57 3.85 3.35
N ALA A 123 3.62 2.86 2.47
CA ALA A 123 3.40 1.48 2.87
C ALA A 123 4.62 0.96 3.63
N THR A 124 4.41 0.44 4.84
CA THR A 124 5.46 -0.12 5.70
C THR A 124 5.48 -1.64 5.71
N ASP A 125 4.40 -2.28 5.25
CA ASP A 125 4.26 -3.73 5.28
C ASP A 125 3.41 -4.26 4.12
N ALA A 126 3.27 -5.59 4.05
CA ALA A 126 2.13 -6.26 3.42
C ALA A 126 1.88 -7.59 4.15
N LYS A 127 0.60 -7.98 4.28
CA LYS A 127 0.18 -9.25 4.88
C LYS A 127 -0.79 -9.95 3.94
N ILE A 128 -0.51 -11.20 3.60
CA ILE A 128 -1.22 -11.94 2.56
C ILE A 128 -1.52 -13.35 3.08
N THR A 129 -2.76 -13.79 2.93
CA THR A 129 -3.14 -15.17 3.22
C THR A 129 -3.91 -15.77 2.05
N SER A 130 -4.13 -17.08 2.11
CA SER A 130 -5.00 -17.83 1.20
C SER A 130 -5.86 -18.77 2.04
N TYR A 131 -6.86 -19.40 1.43
CA TYR A 131 -7.64 -20.43 2.10
C TYR A 131 -6.75 -21.50 2.78
N LYS A 132 -5.69 -21.96 2.10
CA LYS A 132 -4.76 -22.97 2.64
C LYS A 132 -3.94 -22.45 3.83
N LEU A 133 -3.41 -21.22 3.74
CA LEU A 133 -2.60 -20.63 4.81
C LEU A 133 -3.45 -20.26 6.03
N HIS A 134 -4.63 -19.68 5.80
CA HIS A 134 -5.59 -19.33 6.86
C HIS A 134 -5.98 -20.55 7.69
N LYS A 135 -6.24 -21.71 7.07
CA LYS A 135 -6.55 -22.96 7.77
C LYS A 135 -5.45 -23.44 8.72
N GLN A 136 -4.21 -22.97 8.52
CA GLN A 136 -3.05 -23.27 9.36
C GLN A 136 -2.67 -22.10 10.28
N LEU A 137 -3.49 -21.04 10.34
CA LEU A 137 -3.18 -19.78 11.05
C LEU A 137 -1.89 -19.11 10.56
N LYS A 138 -1.56 -19.27 9.27
CA LYS A 138 -0.37 -18.69 8.63
C LYS A 138 -0.73 -17.55 7.68
N PHE A 139 0.25 -16.70 7.43
CA PHE A 139 0.21 -15.65 6.41
C PHE A 139 1.63 -15.32 5.95
N ILE A 140 1.76 -14.80 4.74
CA ILE A 140 3.00 -14.15 4.28
C ILE A 140 3.00 -12.73 4.83
N ALA A 141 4.12 -12.30 5.41
CA ALA A 141 4.32 -10.95 5.88
C ALA A 141 5.65 -10.38 5.41
N VAL A 142 5.68 -9.09 5.11
CA VAL A 142 6.90 -8.31 4.92
C VAL A 142 6.80 -7.04 5.75
N SER A 143 7.87 -6.67 6.45
CA SER A 143 7.98 -5.41 7.21
C SER A 143 9.09 -4.56 6.60
N SER A 144 8.74 -3.81 5.56
CA SER A 144 9.65 -2.93 4.83
C SER A 144 8.82 -2.02 3.91
N PRO A 145 9.25 -0.80 3.58
CA PRO A 145 8.75 -0.10 2.41
C PRO A 145 9.08 -0.86 1.11
N PRO A 146 8.24 -0.76 0.05
CA PRO A 146 8.50 -1.44 -1.22
C PRO A 146 9.77 -0.87 -1.85
N HIS A 147 10.59 -1.74 -2.41
CA HIS A 147 11.81 -1.37 -3.12
C HIS A 147 11.99 -2.26 -4.35
N ASN A 148 12.49 -1.66 -5.42
CA ASN A 148 12.80 -2.29 -6.68
C ASN A 148 13.87 -1.45 -7.40
N THR A 149 15.14 -1.79 -7.17
CA THR A 149 16.27 -1.00 -7.67
C THR A 149 16.35 -0.96 -9.19
N SER A 150 15.93 -2.03 -9.88
CA SER A 150 15.88 -2.06 -11.35
C SER A 150 14.84 -1.12 -11.95
N ARG A 151 13.87 -0.66 -11.15
CA ARG A 151 12.86 0.35 -11.52
C ARG A 151 13.10 1.70 -10.85
N GLY A 152 14.27 1.90 -10.24
CA GLY A 152 14.61 3.17 -9.60
C GLY A 152 13.84 3.47 -8.31
N LEU A 153 13.33 2.42 -7.64
CA LEU A 153 12.68 2.50 -6.32
C LEU A 153 13.66 1.99 -5.24
N PRO A 154 14.52 2.85 -4.65
CA PRO A 154 15.55 2.40 -3.72
C PRO A 154 14.96 1.92 -2.38
N PRO A 155 15.65 1.03 -1.66
CA PRO A 155 15.33 0.75 -0.25
C PRO A 155 15.28 2.02 0.59
N PHE A 156 14.37 2.07 1.55
CA PHE A 156 14.29 3.17 2.50
C PHE A 156 15.44 3.07 3.51
N ARG A 157 16.03 4.21 3.86
CA ARG A 157 17.10 4.31 4.87
C ARG A 157 16.95 5.57 5.71
N TRP A 158 16.86 5.44 7.03
CA TRP A 158 16.68 6.57 7.95
C TRP A 158 17.83 7.58 7.87
N SER A 159 19.07 7.12 7.84
CA SER A 159 20.27 7.96 7.77
C SER A 159 20.39 8.77 6.47
N LYS A 160 19.59 8.45 5.45
CA LYS A 160 19.51 9.19 4.17
C LYS A 160 18.22 9.99 4.03
N PHE A 161 17.31 9.89 4.99
CA PHE A 161 16.05 10.60 4.95
C PHE A 161 16.24 12.00 5.54
N ASP A 162 15.72 13.01 4.83
CA ASP A 162 15.93 14.43 5.11
C ASP A 162 15.06 14.96 6.25
N LEU A 163 13.92 14.30 6.54
CA LEU A 163 13.10 14.65 7.69
C LEU A 163 13.63 14.03 8.98
N LYS A 164 13.91 14.87 9.98
CA LYS A 164 14.29 14.43 11.33
C LYS A 164 13.07 13.89 12.08
N VAL A 165 12.97 12.57 12.18
CA VAL A 165 11.87 11.88 12.86
C VAL A 165 12.46 10.90 13.88
N PRO A 166 11.98 10.85 15.15
CA PRO A 166 12.42 9.83 16.10
C PRO A 166 12.05 8.41 15.62
N HIS A 167 12.99 7.47 15.72
CA HIS A 167 12.84 6.09 15.23
C HIS A 167 13.68 5.09 16.06
N MET A 168 13.70 5.26 17.38
CA MET A 168 14.45 4.36 18.27
C MET A 168 14.01 2.91 18.10
N GLY A 169 14.98 1.99 18.00
CA GLY A 169 14.74 0.57 17.79
C GLY A 169 14.47 0.18 16.33
N HIS A 170 14.36 1.14 15.41
CA HIS A 170 14.28 0.82 13.98
C HIS A 170 15.65 0.50 13.39
N PRO A 171 15.72 -0.47 12.46
CA PRO A 171 16.89 -0.65 11.60
C PRO A 171 17.07 0.59 10.73
N ASP A 172 18.32 0.95 10.44
CA ASP A 172 18.61 2.08 9.53
C ASP A 172 18.12 1.78 8.11
N LEU A 173 18.49 0.62 7.55
CA LEU A 173 18.14 0.18 6.20
C LEU A 173 16.98 -0.84 6.23
N TRP A 174 15.96 -0.58 5.40
CA TRP A 174 14.78 -1.44 5.31
C TRP A 174 14.78 -2.24 4.00
N THR A 175 15.25 -3.48 4.09
CA THR A 175 15.32 -4.45 2.98
C THR A 175 14.84 -5.84 3.39
N PHE A 176 13.90 -5.92 4.34
CA PHE A 176 13.45 -7.20 4.87
C PHE A 176 12.70 -8.02 3.80
N PRO A 177 13.04 -9.31 3.63
CA PRO A 177 12.34 -10.20 2.72
C PRO A 177 10.95 -10.59 3.30
N PRO A 178 10.01 -11.05 2.46
CA PRO A 178 8.79 -11.65 2.95
C PRO A 178 9.10 -12.97 3.68
N VAL A 179 8.39 -13.21 4.79
CA VAL A 179 8.43 -14.46 5.56
C VAL A 179 7.05 -15.09 5.59
N VAL A 180 6.99 -16.42 5.71
CA VAL A 180 5.76 -17.11 6.10
C VAL A 180 5.71 -17.10 7.62
N HIS A 181 4.81 -16.31 8.18
CA HIS A 181 4.61 -16.25 9.63
C HIS A 181 3.97 -17.55 10.12
N SER A 182 4.55 -18.11 11.18
CA SER A 182 4.01 -19.20 11.97
C SER A 182 4.02 -18.80 13.44
N TRP A 183 2.92 -19.06 14.12
CA TRP A 183 2.87 -18.96 15.57
C TRP A 183 3.65 -20.13 16.15
N ASN A 184 4.82 -19.87 16.72
CA ASN A 184 5.43 -20.83 17.63
C ASN A 184 4.55 -20.82 18.89
N HIS A 185 3.60 -21.74 18.98
CA HIS A 185 3.01 -22.06 20.27
C HIS A 185 4.18 -22.59 21.12
N GLY A 186 4.61 -21.82 22.13
CA GLY A 186 5.63 -22.24 23.08
C GLY A 186 5.28 -23.63 23.59
N GLY A 187 6.07 -24.60 23.16
CA GLY A 187 5.74 -26.01 23.24
C GLY A 187 6.88 -26.84 22.69
N ASP A 188 8.12 -26.52 23.09
CA ASP A 188 9.02 -27.53 23.63
C ASP A 188 10.05 -26.86 24.55
N GLY A 189 10.38 -27.54 25.65
CA GLY A 189 11.17 -27.02 26.75
C GLY A 189 12.66 -26.83 26.44
N THR A 190 13.36 -26.35 27.46
CA THR A 190 14.81 -26.05 27.57
C THR A 190 15.25 -24.70 27.00
N THR A 191 15.03 -23.65 27.78
CA THR A 191 16.03 -22.58 27.91
C THR A 191 17.25 -23.19 28.59
N ASN A 192 18.25 -23.58 27.81
CA ASN A 192 19.62 -23.53 28.32
C ASN A 192 20.06 -22.07 28.14
N ASP A 193 19.96 -21.32 29.23
CA ASP A 193 20.80 -20.15 29.43
C ASP A 193 22.23 -20.69 29.55
N ASP A 194 23.07 -20.43 28.55
CA ASP A 194 24.53 -20.46 28.66
C ASP A 194 25.10 -19.35 27.74
N ASP A 195 25.82 -18.44 28.42
CA ASP A 195 26.69 -17.33 27.99
C ASP A 195 26.10 -16.02 27.42
#